data_AF-T0XYE5-F1
#
_entry.id   AF-T0XYE5-F1
#
_cell.length_a   1.000
_cell.length_b   1.000
_cell.length_c   1.000
_cell.angle_alpha   90.00
_cell.angle_beta   90.00
_cell.angle_gamma   90.00
#
_symmetry.space_group_name_H-M   'P 1'
#
loop_
_entity.id
_entity.type
_entity.pdbx_description
1 polymer ?
#
loop_
_entity_poly.entity_id
_entity_poly.type
_entity_poly.pdbx_seq_one_letter_code
_entity_poly.pdbx_strand_id
1 'polypeptide(L)'
;MTRLLRQFPDCQIAVAAMDPTRGRSGGALLGDRIRMNSIDTDAVFMRSLATRRRHMATAAVLKDVIQLYRAAGFDLILVETAGTGQADSEIVDLVDRSVYVMTGEYGAASQLEKIEMLDHADLIVLNKSDKRGANDG
;
A
#
# COMPACT_ATOMS: atom_id res chain seq x y z
N MET A 1 2.42 0.99 12.15
CA MET A 1 1.19 1.50 12.79
C MET A 1 1.40 1.96 14.23
N THR A 2 1.93 1.14 15.15
CA THR A 2 2.14 1.53 16.57
C THR A 2 2.91 2.84 16.79
N ARG A 3 3.93 3.12 15.97
CA ARG A 3 4.68 4.38 16.05
C ARG A 3 3.84 5.60 15.69
N LEU A 4 2.95 5.47 14.70
CA LEU A 4 2.05 6.53 14.29
C LEU A 4 1.00 6.80 15.37
N LEU A 5 0.36 5.76 15.91
CA LEU A 5 -0.59 5.89 17.02
C LEU A 5 0.06 6.43 18.31
N ARG A 6 1.34 6.15 18.56
CA ARG A 6 2.05 6.79 19.69
C ARG A 6 2.25 8.29 19.48
N GLN A 7 2.43 8.72 18.24
CA GLN A 7 2.64 10.13 17.90
C GLN A 7 1.32 10.89 17.75
N PHE A 8 0.26 10.20 17.32
CA PHE A 8 -1.08 10.72 17.11
C PHE A 8 -2.11 9.75 17.73
N PRO A 9 -2.30 9.79 19.06
CA PRO A 9 -3.11 8.79 19.80
C PRO A 9 -4.60 8.83 19.46
N ASP A 10 -5.11 9.98 19.04
CA ASP A 10 -6.54 10.15 18.71
C ASP A 10 -6.85 9.86 17.22
N CYS A 11 -5.81 9.61 16.41
CA CYS A 11 -5.95 9.43 14.96
C CYS A 11 -6.69 8.13 14.62
N GLN A 12 -7.82 8.25 13.94
CA GLN A 12 -8.58 7.14 13.36
C GLN A 12 -8.01 6.77 11.99
N ILE A 13 -7.58 5.52 11.83
CA ILE A 13 -6.87 5.06 10.64
C ILE A 13 -7.66 3.96 9.95
N ALA A 14 -7.91 4.13 8.64
CA ALA A 14 -8.46 3.09 7.79
C ALA A 14 -7.40 2.56 6.82
N VAL A 15 -7.39 1.24 6.61
CA VAL A 15 -6.49 0.56 5.67
C VAL A 15 -7.33 -0.22 4.64
N ALA A 16 -7.20 0.14 3.36
CA ALA A 16 -7.72 -0.62 2.23
C ALA A 16 -6.58 -1.41 1.57
N ALA A 17 -6.57 -2.73 1.73
CA ALA A 17 -5.52 -3.59 1.22
C ALA A 17 -5.99 -4.36 -0.03
N MET A 18 -5.37 -4.11 -1.17
CA MET A 18 -5.74 -4.73 -2.44
C MET A 18 -5.04 -6.09 -2.60
N ASP A 19 -5.81 -7.18 -2.54
CA ASP A 19 -5.28 -8.54 -2.68
C ASP A 19 -5.58 -9.06 -4.10
N PRO A 20 -4.57 -9.46 -4.90
CA PRO A 20 -4.82 -10.11 -6.17
C PRO A 20 -5.51 -11.44 -5.89
N THR A 21 -6.78 -11.57 -6.29
CA THR A 21 -7.56 -12.80 -6.10
C THR A 21 -6.89 -14.01 -6.81
N ARG A 22 -6.01 -14.76 -6.13
CA ARG A 22 -5.50 -16.07 -6.57
C ARG A 22 -5.34 -17.02 -5.38
N GLY A 23 -5.96 -18.20 -5.47
CA GLY A 23 -6.12 -19.19 -4.40
C GLY A 23 -4.86 -19.89 -3.89
N ARG A 24 -3.72 -19.22 -3.70
CA ARG A 24 -2.53 -19.84 -3.07
C ARG A 24 -1.48 -18.94 -2.42
N SER A 25 -1.70 -17.65 -2.18
CA SER A 25 -0.69 -16.78 -1.53
C SER A 25 -1.25 -16.01 -0.34
N GLY A 26 -1.76 -16.71 0.67
CA GLY A 26 -2.21 -16.13 1.95
C GLY A 26 -1.07 -15.79 2.92
N GLY A 27 0.12 -15.42 2.45
CA GLY A 27 1.32 -15.30 3.30
C GLY A 27 1.62 -13.87 3.78
N ALA A 28 1.70 -12.91 2.86
CA ALA A 28 2.15 -11.55 3.17
C ALA A 28 1.03 -10.69 3.78
N LEU A 29 -0.10 -10.55 3.08
CA LEU A 29 -1.24 -9.75 3.54
C LEU A 29 -1.90 -10.31 4.81
N LEU A 30 -1.95 -11.65 4.94
CA LEU A 30 -2.43 -12.30 6.15
C LEU A 30 -1.46 -12.10 7.32
N GLY A 31 -0.15 -12.15 7.07
CA GLY A 31 0.87 -11.84 8.06
C GLY A 31 0.79 -10.39 8.54
N ASP A 32 0.52 -9.44 7.64
CA ASP A 32 0.30 -8.03 7.99
C ASP A 32 -1.03 -7.79 8.70
N ARG A 33 -2.10 -8.49 8.32
CA ARG A 33 -3.36 -8.46 9.07
C ARG A 33 -3.20 -9.04 10.48
N ILE A 34 -2.45 -10.13 10.65
CA ILE A 34 -2.16 -10.71 11.97
C ILE A 34 -1.35 -9.71 12.81
N ARG A 35 -0.36 -9.03 12.23
CA ARG A 35 0.39 -7.96 12.90
C ARG A 35 -0.50 -6.77 13.25
N MET A 36 -1.40 -6.34 12.38
CA MET A 36 -2.34 -5.25 12.65
C MET A 36 -3.39 -5.61 13.70
N ASN A 37 -3.94 -6.83 13.67
CA ASN A 37 -4.87 -7.33 14.70
C ASN A 37 -4.21 -7.54 16.07
N SER A 38 -2.88 -7.64 16.13
CA SER A 38 -2.15 -7.66 17.41
C SER A 38 -2.03 -6.27 18.05
N ILE A 39 -2.46 -5.21 17.35
CA ILE A 39 -2.62 -3.88 17.90
C ILE A 39 -4.04 -3.82 18.48
N ASP A 40 -4.14 -3.97 19.80
CA ASP A 40 -5.40 -3.93 20.55
C ASP A 40 -5.92 -2.49 20.62
N THR A 41 -6.55 -2.02 19.54
CA THR A 41 -7.08 -0.65 19.44
C THR A 41 -8.25 -0.58 18.46
N ASP A 42 -9.31 0.11 18.87
CA ASP A 42 -10.44 0.46 17.99
C ASP A 42 -10.09 1.58 16.99
N ALA A 43 -8.92 2.22 17.13
CA ALA A 43 -8.49 3.33 16.28
C ALA A 43 -8.03 2.91 14.87
N VAL A 44 -7.92 1.60 14.60
CA VAL A 44 -7.46 1.08 13.30
C VAL A 44 -8.49 0.12 12.71
N PHE A 45 -9.01 0.48 11.54
CA PHE A 45 -9.89 -0.36 10.74
C PHE A 45 -9.16 -0.87 9.49
N MET A 46 -9.24 -2.16 9.20
CA MET A 46 -8.63 -2.75 8.00
C MET A 46 -9.62 -3.61 7.22
N ARG A 47 -9.66 -3.43 5.90
CA ARG A 47 -10.37 -4.32 4.97
C ARG A 47 -9.49 -4.67 3.77
N SER A 48 -9.52 -5.95 3.40
CA SER A 48 -8.95 -6.39 2.13
C SER A 48 -10.02 -6.39 1.04
N LEU A 49 -9.64 -5.88 -0.13
CA LEU A 49 -10.48 -5.79 -1.33
C LEU A 49 -9.93 -6.78 -2.36
N ALA A 50 -10.79 -7.66 -2.87
CA ALA A 50 -10.41 -8.64 -3.89
C ALA A 50 -10.63 -8.07 -5.28
N THR A 51 -9.58 -7.99 -6.10
CA THR A 51 -9.68 -7.51 -7.48
C THR A 51 -10.06 -8.65 -8.43
N ARG A 52 -11.36 -8.82 -8.73
CA ARG A 52 -11.86 -9.83 -9.69
C ARG A 52 -11.87 -9.30 -11.14
N ARG A 53 -10.69 -9.17 -11.75
CA ARG A 53 -10.45 -8.83 -13.18
C ARG A 53 -10.88 -7.42 -13.67
N ARG A 54 -10.06 -6.89 -14.60
CA ARG A 54 -10.04 -5.58 -15.29
C ARG A 54 -9.74 -4.36 -14.40
N HIS A 55 -8.58 -3.75 -14.66
CA HIS A 55 -7.98 -2.57 -14.00
C HIS A 55 -8.99 -1.44 -13.68
N MET A 56 -9.84 -1.07 -14.64
CA MET A 56 -10.87 -0.03 -14.48
C MET A 56 -11.86 -0.25 -13.32
N ALA A 57 -12.27 -1.49 -13.05
CA ALA A 57 -13.20 -1.77 -11.96
C ALA A 57 -12.55 -1.57 -10.58
N THR A 58 -11.22 -1.60 -10.54
CA THR A 58 -10.44 -1.52 -9.30
C THR A 58 -10.32 -0.08 -8.82
N ALA A 59 -9.98 0.85 -9.72
CA ALA A 59 -9.92 2.28 -9.41
C ALA A 59 -11.28 2.85 -8.98
N ALA A 60 -12.37 2.46 -9.66
CA ALA A 60 -13.72 2.90 -9.29
C ALA A 60 -14.12 2.40 -7.90
N VAL A 61 -13.93 1.12 -7.60
CA VAL A 61 -14.22 0.55 -6.27
C VAL A 61 -13.36 1.21 -5.20
N LEU A 62 -12.08 1.46 -5.49
CA LEU A 62 -11.19 2.10 -4.53
C LEU A 62 -11.62 3.54 -4.24
N LYS A 63 -12.03 4.29 -5.26
CA LYS A 63 -12.58 5.64 -5.11
C LYS A 63 -13.79 5.63 -4.17
N ASP A 64 -14.73 4.72 -4.37
CA ASP A 64 -15.92 4.60 -3.52
C ASP A 64 -15.55 4.23 -2.07
N VAL A 65 -14.56 3.34 -1.88
CA VAL A 65 -14.06 2.96 -0.55
C VAL A 65 -13.37 4.13 0.15
N ILE A 66 -12.54 4.90 -0.56
CA ILE A 66 -11.90 6.10 -0.01
C ILE A 66 -12.96 7.12 0.42
N GLN A 67 -13.98 7.34 -0.41
CA GLN A 67 -15.08 8.24 -0.07
C GLN A 67 -15.87 7.75 1.15
N LEU A 68 -16.13 6.45 1.25
CA LEU A 68 -16.78 5.84 2.40
C LEU A 68 -15.96 6.07 3.68
N TYR A 69 -14.64 5.86 3.64
CA TYR A 69 -13.78 6.08 4.81
C TYR A 69 -13.70 7.54 5.21
N ARG A 70 -13.64 8.47 4.25
CA ARG A 70 -13.73 9.91 4.54
C ARG A 70 -15.07 10.25 5.22
N ALA A 71 -16.18 9.73 4.70
CA ALA A 71 -17.50 9.95 5.29
C ALA A 71 -17.67 9.31 6.68
N ALA A 72 -16.94 8.22 6.95
CA ALA A 72 -16.92 7.56 8.26
C ALA A 72 -16.04 8.27 9.30
N GLY A 73 -15.32 9.34 8.94
CA GLY A 73 -14.54 10.15 9.87
C GLY A 73 -13.13 9.63 10.17
N PHE A 74 -12.54 8.82 9.28
CA PHE A 74 -11.13 8.44 9.40
C PHE A 74 -10.21 9.61 9.08
N ASP A 75 -9.25 9.89 9.96
CA ASP A 75 -8.26 10.96 9.81
C ASP A 75 -7.17 10.59 8.80
N LEU A 76 -6.82 9.30 8.72
CA LEU A 76 -5.82 8.77 7.80
C LEU A 76 -6.36 7.55 7.06
N ILE A 77 -6.27 7.59 5.74
CA ILE A 77 -6.63 6.46 4.87
C ILE A 77 -5.36 5.97 4.18
N LEU A 78 -4.97 4.74 4.46
CA LEU A 78 -3.88 4.05 3.78
C LEU A 78 -4.46 3.09 2.75
N VAL A 79 -3.96 3.17 1.52
CA VAL A 79 -4.27 2.20 0.48
C VAL A 79 -2.99 1.45 0.11
N GLU A 80 -3.05 0.12 0.20
CA GLU A 80 -1.96 -0.78 -0.16
C GLU A 80 -2.32 -1.51 -1.45
N THR A 81 -1.46 -1.41 -2.46
CA THR A 81 -1.63 -2.15 -3.72
C THR A 81 -0.88 -3.48 -3.70
N ALA A 82 -1.22 -4.36 -4.64
CA ALA A 82 -0.61 -5.68 -4.79
C ALA A 82 0.85 -5.66 -5.30
N GLY A 83 1.32 -4.51 -5.79
CA GLY A 83 2.66 -4.37 -6.39
C GLY A 83 2.84 -5.12 -7.71
N THR A 84 1.78 -5.30 -8.49
CA THR A 84 1.80 -6.08 -9.75
C THR A 84 2.03 -5.22 -11.00
N GLY A 85 2.28 -3.90 -10.87
CA GLY A 85 2.65 -3.02 -11.97
C GLY A 85 1.53 -2.04 -12.37
N GLN A 86 0.70 -2.39 -13.35
CA GLN A 86 -0.17 -1.39 -14.02
C GLN A 86 -1.30 -0.80 -13.17
N ALA A 87 -1.76 -1.50 -12.12
CA ALA A 87 -2.77 -0.93 -11.21
C ALA A 87 -2.16 0.08 -10.21
N ASP A 88 -0.83 0.16 -10.14
CA ASP A 88 -0.13 0.97 -9.15
C ASP A 88 -0.07 2.44 -9.58
N SER A 89 -0.02 2.78 -10.87
CA SER A 89 -0.01 4.17 -11.34
C SER A 89 -1.40 4.82 -11.31
N GLU A 90 -2.47 4.07 -11.61
CA GLU A 90 -3.86 4.56 -11.53
C GLU A 90 -4.28 5.01 -10.12
N ILE A 91 -3.58 4.53 -9.07
CA ILE A 91 -3.90 4.92 -7.69
C ILE A 91 -3.46 6.35 -7.36
N VAL A 92 -2.48 6.89 -8.08
CA VAL A 92 -1.86 8.18 -7.77
C VAL A 92 -2.90 9.30 -7.90
N ASP A 93 -3.81 9.19 -8.86
CA ASP A 93 -4.91 10.13 -9.05
C ASP A 93 -6.02 10.05 -7.98
N LEU A 94 -5.98 9.03 -7.11
CA LEU A 94 -6.98 8.78 -6.07
C LEU A 94 -6.52 9.16 -4.66
N VAL A 95 -5.23 9.47 -4.48
CA VAL A 95 -4.62 9.69 -3.16
C VAL A 95 -4.01 11.08 -3.05
N ASP A 96 -3.97 11.61 -1.83
CA ASP A 96 -3.34 12.91 -1.56
C ASP A 96 -1.80 12.84 -1.63
N ARG A 97 -1.24 11.67 -1.31
CA ARG A 97 0.21 11.36 -1.33
C ARG A 97 0.44 9.91 -1.71
N SER A 98 1.46 9.69 -2.51
CA SER A 98 1.86 8.39 -3.02
C SER A 98 3.26 8.00 -2.49
N VAL A 99 3.39 6.73 -2.07
CA VAL A 99 4.66 6.18 -1.59
C VAL A 99 4.95 4.90 -2.33
N TYR A 100 6.08 4.84 -3.03
CA TYR A 100 6.56 3.63 -3.68
C TYR A 100 7.63 2.97 -2.82
N VAL A 101 7.40 1.71 -2.42
CA VAL A 101 8.34 0.93 -1.61
C VAL A 101 8.96 -0.16 -2.47
N MET A 102 10.29 -0.16 -2.58
CA MET A 102 11.05 -1.16 -3.33
C MET A 102 12.24 -1.68 -2.52
N THR A 103 12.85 -2.78 -2.94
CA THR A 103 14.13 -3.24 -2.40
C THR A 103 15.27 -2.82 -3.31
N GLY A 104 16.49 -2.73 -2.77
CA GLY A 104 17.70 -2.49 -3.58
C GLY A 104 18.06 -3.62 -4.55
N GLU A 105 17.26 -4.69 -4.62
CA GLU A 105 17.47 -5.86 -5.48
C GLU A 105 16.73 -5.69 -6.82
N TYR A 106 17.01 -4.61 -7.55
CA TYR A 106 16.35 -4.31 -8.84
C TYR A 106 17.08 -4.91 -10.07
N GLY A 107 18.21 -5.60 -9.84
CA GLY A 107 19.01 -6.18 -10.92
C GLY A 107 19.75 -5.12 -11.73
N ALA A 108 19.62 -5.13 -13.06
CA ALA A 108 20.22 -4.12 -13.91
C ALA A 108 19.49 -2.77 -13.77
N ALA A 109 20.23 -1.65 -13.85
CA ALA A 109 19.65 -0.30 -13.80
C ALA A 109 18.51 -0.08 -14.80
N SER A 110 18.57 -0.71 -15.98
CA SER A 110 17.51 -0.65 -17.01
C SER A 110 16.17 -1.29 -16.59
N GLN A 111 16.11 -2.00 -15.46
CA GLN A 111 14.84 -2.45 -14.88
C GLN A 111 14.11 -1.32 -14.16
N LEU A 112 14.84 -0.33 -13.63
CA LEU A 112 14.24 0.84 -12.98
C LEU A 112 13.43 1.67 -13.99
N GLU A 113 13.95 1.81 -15.22
CA GLU A 113 13.28 2.52 -16.32
C GLU A 113 11.91 1.92 -16.71
N LYS A 114 11.58 0.71 -16.25
CA LYS A 114 10.29 0.05 -16.52
C LYS A 114 9.27 0.28 -15.40
N ILE A 115 9.65 0.92 -14.31
CA ILE A 115 8.81 1.12 -13.14
C ILE A 115 8.16 2.50 -13.24
N GLU A 116 6.93 2.55 -13.74
CA GLU A 116 6.17 3.80 -13.89
C GLU A 116 6.05 4.59 -12.57
N MET A 117 5.95 3.89 -11.43
CA MET A 117 5.83 4.53 -10.11
C MET A 117 7.04 5.38 -9.70
N LEU A 118 8.21 5.21 -10.32
CA LEU A 118 9.37 6.08 -10.04
C LEU A 118 9.14 7.51 -10.53
N ASP A 119 8.33 7.69 -11.57
CA ASP A 119 8.01 9.01 -12.13
C ASP A 119 6.81 9.67 -11.44
N HIS A 120 5.96 8.87 -10.79
CA HIS A 120 4.69 9.33 -10.22
C HIS A 120 4.67 9.42 -8.68
N ALA A 121 5.56 8.73 -7.97
CA ALA A 121 5.55 8.70 -6.51
C ALA A 121 6.06 10.01 -5.89
N ASP A 122 5.37 10.51 -4.86
CA ASP A 122 5.86 11.63 -4.04
C ASP A 122 7.09 11.24 -3.20
N LEU A 123 7.18 9.96 -2.81
CA LEU A 123 8.25 9.40 -2.00
C LEU A 123 8.61 7.99 -2.45
N ILE A 124 9.90 7.74 -2.61
CA ILE A 124 10.45 6.40 -2.85
C ILE A 124 11.16 5.92 -1.58
N VAL A 125 10.80 4.72 -1.13
CA VAL A 125 11.39 4.08 0.06
C VAL A 125 12.15 2.82 -0.37
N LEU A 126 13.46 2.84 -0.18
CA LEU A 126 14.32 1.66 -0.31
C LEU A 126 14.28 0.85 0.98
N ASN A 127 13.50 -0.23 0.98
CA ASN A 127 13.42 -1.17 2.09
C ASN A 127 14.52 -2.24 1.97
N LYS A 128 14.96 -2.79 3.11
CA LYS A 128 16.05 -3.79 3.21
C LYS A 128 17.39 -3.31 2.61
N SER A 129 17.70 -2.02 2.77
CA SER A 129 18.95 -1.38 2.34
C SER A 129 20.18 -1.83 3.14
N ASP A 130 20.00 -2.63 4.19
CA ASP A 130 21.04 -3.22 5.03
C ASP A 130 21.71 -4.47 4.42
N LYS A 131 21.17 -5.01 3.31
CA LYS A 131 21.83 -6.08 2.54
C LYS A 131 22.99 -5.52 1.71
N ARG A 132 24.17 -6.17 1.79
CA ARG A 132 25.38 -5.85 0.99
C ARG A 132 25.00 -5.70 -0.50
N GLY A 133 25.14 -4.47 -1.03
CA GLY A 133 24.83 -4.10 -2.42
C GLY A 133 24.02 -2.80 -2.58
N ALA A 134 23.44 -2.25 -1.50
CA ALA A 134 22.61 -1.04 -1.56
C ALA A 134 23.37 0.28 -1.83
N ASN A 135 24.71 0.26 -1.90
CA ASN A 135 25.55 1.45 -2.09
C ASN A 135 26.23 1.52 -3.48
N ASP A 136 25.98 0.59 -4.39
CA ASP A 136 26.65 0.54 -5.71
C ASP A 136 25.70 0.91 -6.88
N GLY A 137 24.82 1.90 -6.66
CA GLY A 137 23.93 2.47 -7.68
C GLY A 137 24.08 3.98 -7.79
#